data_AF-A0A834Z3V9-F1
#
_entry.id   AF-A0A834Z3V9-F1
#
_cell.length_a   1.000
_cell.length_b   1.000
_cell.length_c   1.000
_cell.angle_alpha   90.00
_cell.angle_beta   90.00
_cell.angle_gamma   90.00
#
_symmetry.space_group_name_H-M   'P 1'
#
loop_
_entity.id
_entity.type
_entity.pdbx_description
1 polymer ?
#
loop_
_entity_poly.entity_id
_entity_poly.type
_entity_poly.pdbx_seq_one_letter_code
_entity_poly.pdbx_strand_id
1 'polypeptide(L)'
;MATSSSTATASPGISIVQLQCPSGSNLIYDVRITSKLSSPKPHILWIPGSPISKEFTAVETRTDFTGRKIQYPAATIQICVGRNCLIFQSFLARSVPSSLFQFLGNPNYTFTGVAIADDAKKLLKDYGLVVLKTLDLRDLAVRVFGKTKYKKMGLKVLTRVVLEREIPKRKKDTLSNWNNFDLTYNQIKYACIDTYVSFEIARKLISIERSGNRADRDVLSLPFE
;
A
#
# COMPACT_ATOMS: atom_id res chain seq x y z
N MET A 1 40.01 8.67 -33.31
CA MET A 1 38.54 8.54 -33.21
C MET A 1 38.23 7.85 -31.89
N ALA A 2 37.83 8.61 -30.87
CA ALA A 2 37.38 8.06 -29.60
C ALA A 2 35.89 7.72 -29.74
N THR A 3 35.56 6.44 -29.72
CA THR A 3 34.17 5.97 -29.66
C THR A 3 33.65 6.16 -28.23
N SER A 4 32.85 7.21 -28.03
CA SER A 4 32.08 7.39 -26.80
C SER A 4 31.00 6.30 -26.73
N SER A 5 31.22 5.26 -25.92
CA SER A 5 30.18 4.32 -25.55
C SER A 5 29.20 5.01 -24.60
N SER A 6 27.99 5.30 -25.09
CA SER A 6 26.88 5.73 -24.25
C SER A 6 26.49 4.56 -23.34
N THR A 7 26.97 4.56 -22.11
CA THR A 7 26.43 3.70 -21.06
C THR A 7 25.00 4.15 -20.79
N ALA A 8 24.03 3.38 -21.28
CA ALA A 8 22.63 3.55 -20.91
C ALA A 8 22.52 3.39 -19.40
N THR A 9 22.36 4.51 -18.69
CA THR A 9 22.07 4.52 -17.26
C THR A 9 20.72 3.84 -17.07
N ALA A 10 20.72 2.63 -16.51
CA ALA A 10 19.50 1.94 -16.12
C ALA A 10 18.69 2.86 -15.19
N SER A 11 17.51 3.29 -15.64
CA SER A 11 16.59 4.10 -14.83
C SER A 11 16.26 3.36 -13.53
N PRO A 12 16.16 4.06 -12.39
CA PRO A 12 15.91 3.42 -11.10
C PRO A 12 14.60 2.63 -11.10
N GLY A 13 14.61 1.47 -10.41
CA GLY A 13 13.59 0.42 -10.37
C GLY A 13 12.24 0.85 -9.81
N ILE A 14 11.52 1.68 -10.53
CA ILE A 14 10.12 1.99 -10.28
C ILE A 14 9.29 0.93 -10.99
N SER A 15 8.35 0.33 -10.27
CA SER A 15 7.35 -0.58 -10.84
C SER A 15 5.98 0.02 -10.59
N ILE A 16 5.41 0.68 -11.60
CA ILE A 16 3.99 1.05 -11.58
C ILE A 16 3.21 -0.16 -12.05
N VAL A 17 2.20 -0.56 -11.26
CA VAL A 17 1.38 -1.73 -11.49
C VAL A 17 -0.08 -1.34 -11.35
N GLN A 18 -0.83 -1.45 -12.43
CA GLN A 18 -2.28 -1.35 -12.35
C GLN A 18 -2.87 -2.71 -11.99
N LEU A 19 -3.78 -2.70 -11.01
CA LEU A 19 -4.46 -3.91 -10.54
C LEU A 19 -5.81 -4.04 -11.22
N GLN A 20 -6.08 -5.26 -11.70
CA GLN A 20 -7.42 -5.68 -12.04
C GLN A 20 -7.86 -6.79 -11.09
N CYS A 21 -8.81 -6.46 -10.21
CA CYS A 21 -9.47 -7.46 -9.37
C CYS A 21 -10.53 -8.22 -10.19
N PRO A 22 -10.62 -9.56 -10.07
CA PRO A 22 -11.69 -10.31 -10.69
C PRO A 22 -13.04 -9.95 -10.07
N SER A 23 -14.03 -9.74 -10.92
CA SER A 23 -15.43 -9.66 -10.51
C SER A 23 -15.94 -11.07 -10.14
N GLY A 24 -16.41 -11.24 -8.90
CA GLY A 24 -17.16 -12.45 -8.48
C GLY A 24 -16.42 -13.46 -7.61
N SER A 25 -15.12 -13.33 -7.33
CA SER A 25 -14.40 -14.24 -6.43
C SER A 25 -14.28 -13.69 -5.00
N ASN A 26 -14.39 -14.56 -4.00
CA ASN A 26 -14.12 -14.24 -2.58
C ASN A 26 -12.62 -14.05 -2.28
N LEU A 27 -11.76 -14.30 -3.28
CA LEU A 27 -10.32 -14.21 -3.18
C LEU A 27 -9.83 -12.97 -3.93
N ILE A 28 -9.26 -12.02 -3.21
CA ILE A 28 -8.60 -10.83 -3.81
C ILE A 28 -7.30 -11.24 -4.53
N TYR A 29 -6.86 -12.50 -4.40
CA TYR A 29 -5.57 -12.97 -4.90
C TYR A 29 -5.49 -13.24 -6.40
N ASP A 30 -6.52 -13.00 -7.20
CA ASP A 30 -6.44 -13.18 -8.67
C ASP A 30 -6.23 -11.84 -9.42
N VAL A 31 -5.36 -11.01 -8.85
CA VAL A 31 -4.98 -9.72 -9.48
C VAL A 31 -4.09 -9.96 -10.69
N ARG A 32 -4.48 -9.37 -11.84
CA ARG A 32 -3.62 -9.26 -13.02
C ARG A 32 -2.83 -7.96 -13.00
N ILE A 33 -1.52 -8.08 -13.21
CA ILE A 33 -0.60 -6.95 -13.43
C ILE A 33 -0.68 -6.61 -14.91
N THR A 34 -1.16 -5.41 -15.25
CA THR A 34 -1.38 -5.03 -16.65
C THR A 34 -0.21 -4.28 -17.29
N SER A 35 0.71 -3.74 -16.49
CA SER A 35 1.96 -3.12 -16.96
C SER A 35 3.01 -3.04 -15.85
N LYS A 36 4.31 -3.05 -16.22
CA LYS A 36 5.46 -2.67 -15.38
C LYS A 36 6.18 -1.54 -16.12
N LEU A 37 6.06 -0.31 -15.64
CA LEU A 37 6.73 0.85 -16.25
C LEU A 37 8.11 1.03 -15.62
N SER A 38 9.17 0.84 -16.40
CA SER A 38 10.59 0.88 -15.98
C SER A 38 11.20 2.29 -15.91
N SER A 39 10.41 3.37 -16.00
CA SER A 39 10.92 4.74 -15.82
C SER A 39 9.83 5.67 -15.26
N PRO A 40 10.16 6.54 -14.30
CA PRO A 40 9.25 7.60 -13.89
C PRO A 40 9.17 8.59 -15.06
N LYS A 41 8.05 8.60 -15.78
CA LYS A 41 7.63 9.89 -16.35
C LYS A 41 7.14 10.70 -15.15
N PRO A 42 7.80 11.81 -14.76
CA PRO A 42 7.52 12.56 -13.53
C PRO A 42 6.23 13.38 -13.61
N HIS A 43 5.36 13.09 -14.57
CA HIS A 43 3.98 13.54 -14.54
C HIS A 43 3.21 12.48 -13.76
N ILE A 44 3.08 12.67 -12.45
CA ILE A 44 2.01 12.07 -11.67
C ILE A 44 0.70 12.59 -12.28
N LEU A 45 0.27 11.96 -13.38
CA LEU A 45 -1.03 12.14 -13.98
C LEU A 45 -1.84 10.89 -13.67
N TRP A 46 -1.99 10.65 -12.37
CA TRP A 46 -3.03 9.80 -11.81
C TRP A 46 -3.85 10.78 -10.96
N ILE A 47 -4.77 11.54 -11.53
CA ILE A 47 -6.18 11.17 -11.69
C ILE A 47 -6.89 12.32 -12.43
N PRO A 48 -7.76 12.06 -13.44
CA PRO A 48 -8.93 12.88 -13.66
C PRO A 48 -10.20 12.16 -13.15
N GLY A 49 -10.95 12.81 -12.26
CA GLY A 49 -12.41 12.74 -12.32
C GLY A 49 -13.22 11.93 -11.29
N SER A 50 -12.66 11.26 -10.28
CA SER A 50 -13.51 10.64 -9.23
C SER A 50 -13.58 11.50 -7.96
N PRO A 51 -14.76 11.96 -7.50
CA PRO A 51 -14.92 12.73 -6.27
C PRO A 51 -14.37 12.03 -5.01
N ILE A 52 -14.19 10.71 -5.04
CA ILE A 52 -13.72 9.88 -3.91
C ILE A 52 -12.19 9.73 -3.91
N SER A 53 -11.54 9.93 -5.06
CA SER A 53 -10.09 9.69 -5.26
C SER A 53 -9.17 10.79 -4.74
N LYS A 54 -9.73 11.86 -4.17
CA LYS A 54 -8.94 12.99 -3.66
C LYS A 54 -8.57 12.89 -2.18
N GLU A 55 -9.17 12.00 -1.38
CA GLU A 55 -9.00 12.02 0.07
C GLU A 55 -8.16 10.88 0.66
N PHE A 56 -8.17 9.67 0.07
CA PHE A 56 -7.57 8.49 0.71
C PHE A 56 -6.66 7.69 -0.22
N THR A 57 -5.54 7.26 0.31
CA THR A 57 -4.54 6.41 -0.34
C THR A 57 -3.96 5.46 0.70
N ALA A 58 -3.37 4.34 0.29
CA ALA A 58 -2.60 3.49 1.21
C ALA A 58 -1.10 3.68 1.03
N VAL A 59 -0.33 3.50 2.11
CA VAL A 59 1.14 3.41 2.05
C VAL A 59 1.63 2.31 2.98
N GLU A 60 2.56 1.49 2.48
CA GLU A 60 3.21 0.40 3.22
C GLU A 60 4.69 0.36 2.86
N THR A 61 5.52 -0.10 3.81
CA THR A 61 6.95 -0.31 3.60
C THR A 61 7.36 -1.77 3.80
N ARG A 62 8.42 -2.20 3.11
CA ARG A 62 9.04 -3.52 3.35
C ARG A 62 10.53 -3.38 3.52
N THR A 63 11.08 -4.21 4.40
CA THR A 63 12.52 -4.39 4.59
C THR A 63 12.88 -5.82 4.30
N ASP A 64 14.15 -6.06 3.96
CA ASP A 64 14.68 -7.41 3.99
C ASP A 64 14.66 -7.97 5.42
N PHE A 65 14.25 -9.24 5.54
CA PHE A 65 14.18 -9.94 6.82
C PHE A 65 15.35 -10.91 6.92
N THR A 66 16.46 -10.47 7.51
CA THR A 66 17.65 -11.33 7.68
C THR A 66 17.65 -12.12 9.00
N GLY A 67 16.55 -12.13 9.76
CA GLY A 67 16.46 -12.77 11.08
C GLY A 67 17.38 -12.20 12.17
N ARG A 68 18.08 -11.10 11.91
CA ARG A 68 19.00 -10.40 12.85
C ARG A 68 18.31 -9.17 13.42
N LYS A 69 18.71 -8.69 14.62
CA LYS A 69 18.21 -7.45 15.24
C LYS A 69 18.58 -6.14 14.49
N ILE A 70 19.10 -6.23 13.27
CA ILE A 70 19.53 -5.08 12.47
C ILE A 70 18.29 -4.54 11.74
N GLN A 71 17.98 -3.25 11.94
CA GLN A 71 16.94 -2.58 11.16
C GLN A 71 17.54 -2.01 9.88
N TYR A 72 17.18 -2.59 8.73
CA TYR A 72 17.55 -2.06 7.43
C TYR A 72 16.58 -0.94 6.99
N PRO A 73 17.04 0.01 6.16
CA PRO A 73 16.16 0.95 5.48
C PRO A 73 15.04 0.24 4.73
N ALA A 74 13.88 0.88 4.55
CA ALA A 74 12.80 0.30 3.75
C ALA A 74 13.27 0.05 2.31
N ALA A 75 13.23 -1.20 1.85
CA ALA A 75 13.63 -1.58 0.50
C ALA A 75 12.61 -1.16 -0.57
N THR A 76 11.33 -1.07 -0.18
CA THR A 76 10.24 -0.64 -1.05
C THR A 76 9.27 0.30 -0.33
N ILE A 77 8.70 1.22 -1.11
CA ILE A 77 7.56 2.06 -0.74
C ILE A 77 6.40 1.69 -1.67
N GLN A 78 5.27 1.31 -1.12
CA GLN A 78 4.11 0.85 -1.88
C GLN A 78 2.97 1.82 -1.65
N ILE A 79 2.33 2.29 -2.72
CA ILE A 79 1.24 3.26 -2.65
C ILE A 79 0.07 2.77 -3.48
N CYS A 80 -1.15 2.86 -2.96
CA CYS A 80 -2.35 2.54 -3.72
C CYS A 80 -3.33 3.72 -3.77
N VAL A 81 -3.74 4.08 -4.99
CA VAL A 81 -4.76 5.10 -5.27
C VAL A 81 -5.83 4.48 -6.18
N GLY A 82 -7.01 4.21 -5.62
CA GLY A 82 -8.06 3.51 -6.35
C GLY A 82 -7.65 2.08 -6.71
N ARG A 83 -7.44 1.82 -8.00
CA ARG A 83 -7.02 0.52 -8.53
C ARG A 83 -5.57 0.50 -9.04
N ASN A 84 -4.83 1.58 -8.81
CA ASN A 84 -3.44 1.71 -9.26
C ASN A 84 -2.51 1.58 -8.06
N CYS A 85 -1.51 0.70 -8.18
CA CYS A 85 -0.47 0.52 -7.18
C CYS A 85 0.88 0.96 -7.75
N LEU A 86 1.59 1.81 -7.02
CA LEU A 86 2.98 2.13 -7.25
C LEU A 86 3.85 1.32 -6.30
N ILE A 87 4.88 0.67 -6.81
CA ILE A 87 5.97 0.10 -6.01
C ILE A 87 7.25 0.84 -6.40
N PHE A 88 7.79 1.59 -5.45
CA PHE A 88 9.08 2.26 -5.57
C PHE A 88 10.14 1.45 -4.84
N GLN A 89 11.10 0.87 -5.56
CA GLN A 89 12.23 0.13 -4.95
C GLN A 89 13.31 1.11 -4.46
N SER A 90 13.11 1.68 -3.28
CA SER A 90 14.03 2.63 -2.64
C SER A 90 15.43 2.07 -2.43
N PHE A 91 15.60 0.75 -2.30
CA PHE A 91 16.91 0.11 -2.23
C PHE A 91 17.80 0.35 -3.47
N LEU A 92 17.20 0.47 -4.65
CA LEU A 92 17.92 0.71 -5.91
C LEU A 92 17.96 2.19 -6.29
N ALA A 93 17.26 3.05 -5.55
CA ALA A 93 17.13 4.45 -5.89
C ALA A 93 18.34 5.22 -5.36
N ARG A 94 19.04 5.94 -6.26
CA ARG A 94 20.10 6.88 -5.86
C ARG A 94 19.55 8.02 -4.98
N SER A 95 18.31 8.42 -5.22
CA SER A 95 17.60 9.44 -4.43
C SER A 95 16.10 9.25 -4.55
N VAL A 96 15.37 9.70 -3.54
CA VAL A 96 13.90 9.76 -3.57
C VAL A 96 13.44 10.89 -4.49
N PRO A 97 12.51 10.65 -5.44
CA PRO A 97 11.99 11.71 -6.31
C PRO A 97 11.23 12.79 -5.53
N SER A 98 11.43 14.07 -5.88
CA SER A 98 10.69 15.19 -5.25
C SER A 98 9.17 15.08 -5.39
N SER A 99 8.68 14.45 -6.46
CA SER A 99 7.25 14.20 -6.64
C SER A 99 6.67 13.26 -5.58
N LEU A 100 7.45 12.26 -5.12
CA LEU A 100 7.04 11.38 -4.02
C LEU A 100 7.04 12.12 -2.68
N PHE A 101 8.02 13.00 -2.46
CA PHE A 101 8.06 13.88 -1.28
C PHE A 101 6.82 14.79 -1.22
N GLN A 102 6.52 15.48 -2.33
CA GLN A 102 5.35 16.34 -2.44
C GLN A 102 4.05 15.55 -2.25
N PHE A 103 3.95 14.34 -2.80
CA PHE A 103 2.75 13.51 -2.67
C PHE A 103 2.49 13.08 -1.22
N LEU A 104 3.50 12.55 -0.52
CA LEU A 104 3.37 12.13 0.89
C LEU A 104 3.14 13.31 1.84
N GLY A 105 3.71 14.47 1.52
CA GLY A 105 3.55 15.72 2.27
C GLY A 105 2.30 16.53 1.94
N ASN A 106 1.43 16.08 1.03
CA ASN A 106 0.31 16.88 0.56
C ASN A 106 -0.91 16.72 1.50
N PRO A 107 -1.43 17.81 2.10
CA PRO A 107 -2.53 17.76 3.06
C PRO A 107 -3.87 17.33 2.46
N ASN A 108 -4.01 17.29 1.13
CA ASN A 108 -5.24 16.83 0.51
C ASN A 108 -5.38 15.30 0.60
N TYR A 109 -4.29 14.56 0.80
CA TYR A 109 -4.32 13.10 0.91
C TYR A 109 -4.21 12.65 2.35
N THR A 110 -5.00 11.63 2.70
CA THR A 110 -4.91 10.87 3.95
C THR A 110 -4.41 9.47 3.62
N PHE A 111 -3.30 9.09 4.24
CA PHE A 111 -2.69 7.78 4.04
C PHE A 111 -3.26 6.79 5.06
N THR A 112 -3.63 5.60 4.60
CA THR A 112 -4.30 4.57 5.41
C THR A 112 -3.51 3.27 5.42
N GLY A 113 -3.49 2.59 6.56
CA GLY A 113 -2.80 1.32 6.74
C GLY A 113 -3.02 0.75 8.13
N VAL A 114 -2.57 -0.48 8.37
CA VAL A 114 -2.59 -1.06 9.71
C VAL A 114 -1.27 -0.76 10.40
N ALA A 115 -1.31 -0.08 11.55
CA ALA A 115 -0.10 0.40 12.21
C ALA A 115 0.73 1.38 11.34
N ILE A 116 0.04 2.16 10.50
CA ILE A 116 0.66 3.10 9.55
C ILE A 116 1.63 4.10 10.19
N ALA A 117 1.46 4.40 11.48
CA ALA A 117 2.41 5.25 12.20
C ALA A 117 3.83 4.67 12.19
N ASP A 118 3.98 3.34 12.18
CA ASP A 118 5.27 2.66 12.11
C ASP A 118 5.90 2.83 10.72
N ASP A 119 5.12 2.68 9.64
CA ASP A 119 5.56 2.98 8.27
C ASP A 119 5.95 4.46 8.10
N ALA A 120 5.13 5.39 8.60
CA ALA A 120 5.41 6.83 8.51
C ALA A 120 6.70 7.21 9.26
N LYS A 121 6.89 6.69 10.48
CA LYS A 121 8.14 6.88 11.24
C LYS A 121 9.34 6.31 10.50
N LYS A 122 9.17 5.14 9.87
CA LYS A 122 10.22 4.49 9.10
C LYS A 122 10.61 5.29 7.85
N LEU A 123 9.63 5.78 7.10
CA LEU A 123 9.85 6.64 5.93
C LEU A 123 10.56 7.95 6.31
N LEU A 124 10.17 8.57 7.42
CA LEU A 124 10.83 9.77 7.92
C LEU A 124 12.29 9.47 8.31
N LYS A 125 12.51 8.40 9.08
CA LYS A 125 13.85 8.01 9.56
C LYS A 125 14.79 7.64 8.41
N ASP A 126 14.32 6.83 7.47
CA ASP A 126 15.16 6.25 6.44
C ASP A 126 15.39 7.21 5.25
N TYR A 127 14.42 8.08 4.97
CA TYR A 127 14.39 8.87 3.72
C TYR A 127 14.01 10.34 3.89
N GLY A 128 13.72 10.82 5.11
CA GLY A 128 13.20 12.17 5.34
C GLY A 128 11.79 12.40 4.77
N LEU A 129 11.08 11.32 4.41
CA LEU A 129 9.76 11.37 3.81
C LEU A 129 8.70 11.58 4.89
N VAL A 130 8.07 12.76 4.91
CA VAL A 130 6.96 13.07 5.82
C VAL A 130 5.65 12.59 5.21
N VAL A 131 5.00 11.62 5.86
CA VAL A 131 3.60 11.24 5.57
C VAL A 131 2.69 12.13 6.40
N LEU A 132 2.19 13.20 5.79
CA LEU A 132 1.61 14.33 6.53
C LEU A 132 0.33 13.97 7.30
N LYS A 133 -0.57 13.22 6.67
CA LYS A 133 -1.84 12.79 7.27
C LYS A 133 -1.94 11.28 7.22
N THR A 134 -2.07 10.65 8.38
CA THR A 134 -2.26 9.21 8.49
C THR A 134 -3.58 8.87 9.18
N LEU A 135 -4.15 7.73 8.82
CA LEU A 135 -5.37 7.18 9.39
C LEU A 135 -5.21 5.66 9.57
N ASP A 136 -5.08 5.22 10.82
CA ASP A 136 -4.96 3.80 11.15
C ASP A 136 -6.31 3.09 10.96
N LEU A 137 -6.31 2.00 10.19
CA LEU A 137 -7.52 1.23 9.88
C LEU A 137 -8.13 0.58 11.12
N ARG A 138 -7.32 0.23 12.11
CA ARG A 138 -7.80 -0.35 13.37
C ARG A 138 -8.58 0.68 14.17
N ASP A 139 -8.12 1.92 14.16
CA ASP A 139 -8.75 3.03 14.86
C ASP A 139 -10.07 3.42 14.19
N LEU A 140 -10.05 3.49 12.86
CA LEU A 140 -11.26 3.70 12.06
C LEU A 140 -12.28 2.58 12.30
N ALA A 141 -11.86 1.30 12.33
CA ALA A 141 -12.76 0.18 12.60
C ALA A 141 -13.38 0.25 14.01
N VAL A 142 -12.62 0.70 15.03
CA VAL A 142 -13.18 0.95 16.37
C VAL A 142 -14.23 2.05 16.35
N ARG A 143 -13.99 3.17 15.66
CA ARG A 143 -14.96 4.26 15.57
C ARG A 143 -16.25 3.83 14.89
N VAL A 144 -16.14 3.02 13.83
CA VAL A 144 -17.27 2.56 13.03
C VAL A 144 -18.09 1.49 13.77
N PHE A 145 -17.43 0.48 14.34
CA PHE A 145 -18.11 -0.68 14.93
C PHE A 145 -18.28 -0.62 16.45
N GLY A 146 -17.63 0.33 17.14
CA GLY A 146 -17.73 0.49 18.59
C GLY A 146 -17.08 -0.62 19.42
N LYS A 147 -16.27 -1.52 18.83
CA LYS A 147 -15.64 -2.65 19.54
C LYS A 147 -14.12 -2.48 19.62
N THR A 148 -13.54 -2.45 20.82
CA THR A 148 -12.09 -2.29 21.02
C THR A 148 -11.24 -3.44 20.46
N LYS A 149 -11.84 -4.62 20.22
CA LYS A 149 -11.16 -5.79 19.63
C LYS A 149 -10.45 -5.47 18.30
N TYR A 150 -10.96 -4.52 17.53
CA TYR A 150 -10.36 -4.14 16.24
C TYR A 150 -8.95 -3.51 16.39
N LYS A 151 -8.59 -2.96 17.56
CA LYS A 151 -7.22 -2.44 17.84
C LYS A 151 -6.12 -3.49 17.72
N LYS A 152 -6.46 -4.77 17.85
CA LYS A 152 -5.48 -5.88 17.78
C LYS A 152 -5.51 -6.62 16.44
N MET A 153 -6.38 -6.23 15.52
CA MET A 153 -6.53 -6.94 14.26
C MET A 153 -5.47 -6.52 13.24
N GLY A 154 -4.83 -7.52 12.64
CA GLY A 154 -3.96 -7.32 11.49
C GLY A 154 -4.77 -7.17 10.20
N LEU A 155 -4.11 -6.72 9.14
CA LEU A 155 -4.75 -6.45 7.84
C LEU A 155 -5.55 -7.64 7.30
N LYS A 156 -5.05 -8.87 7.41
CA LYS A 156 -5.77 -10.08 6.96
C LYS A 156 -7.14 -10.22 7.63
N VAL A 157 -7.20 -10.00 8.95
CA VAL A 157 -8.45 -10.13 9.71
C VAL A 157 -9.40 -8.99 9.35
N LEU A 158 -8.89 -7.77 9.22
CA LEU A 158 -9.70 -6.63 8.79
C LEU A 158 -10.24 -6.81 7.37
N THR A 159 -9.47 -7.35 6.43
CA THR A 159 -9.97 -7.67 5.07
C THR A 159 -11.15 -8.63 5.14
N ARG A 160 -11.03 -9.70 5.92
CA ARG A 160 -12.13 -10.66 6.09
C ARG A 160 -13.36 -10.04 6.74
N VAL A 161 -13.19 -9.28 7.81
CA VAL A 161 -14.33 -8.73 8.57
C VAL A 161 -14.98 -7.53 7.87
N VAL A 162 -14.23 -6.70 7.16
CA VAL A 162 -14.74 -5.46 6.55
C VAL A 162 -15.13 -5.66 5.09
N LEU A 163 -14.36 -6.45 4.35
CA LEU A 163 -14.57 -6.66 2.91
C LEU A 163 -15.21 -8.01 2.59
N GLU A 164 -15.32 -8.92 3.57
CA GLU A 164 -15.81 -10.29 3.36
C GLU A 164 -14.96 -11.04 2.32
N ARG A 165 -13.65 -10.75 2.29
CA ARG A 165 -12.68 -11.36 1.39
C ARG A 165 -11.49 -11.94 2.13
N GLU A 166 -10.92 -13.00 1.56
CA GLU A 166 -9.69 -13.61 2.05
C GLU A 166 -8.47 -13.08 1.28
N ILE A 167 -7.39 -12.82 2.03
CA ILE A 167 -6.05 -12.58 1.47
C ILE A 167 -5.05 -13.59 2.03
N PRO A 168 -4.30 -14.30 1.16
CA PRO A 168 -3.25 -15.17 1.63
C PRO A 168 -2.03 -14.34 2.03
N LYS A 169 -1.67 -14.38 3.32
CA LYS A 169 -0.39 -13.85 3.83
C LYS A 169 0.60 -15.00 4.09
N ARG A 170 1.10 -15.61 3.01
CA ARG A 170 2.09 -16.68 3.14
C ARG A 170 3.38 -16.09 3.72
N LYS A 171 3.91 -16.68 4.80
CA LYS A 171 5.14 -16.20 5.47
C LYS A 171 6.31 -16.04 4.49
N LYS A 172 6.43 -16.93 3.51
CA LYS A 172 7.48 -16.89 2.46
C LYS A 172 7.43 -15.62 1.59
N ASP A 173 6.25 -15.04 1.38
CA ASP A 173 6.10 -13.83 0.57
C ASP A 173 6.38 -12.59 1.46
N THR A 174 5.85 -12.58 2.69
CA THR A 174 6.07 -11.51 3.69
C THR A 174 7.55 -11.36 4.07
N LEU A 175 8.25 -12.47 4.28
CA LEU A 175 9.66 -12.53 4.72
C LEU A 175 10.63 -12.81 3.56
N SER A 176 10.22 -12.50 2.33
CA SER A 176 11.09 -12.64 1.16
C SER A 176 12.18 -11.57 1.15
N ASN A 177 13.22 -11.78 0.33
CA ASN A 177 14.26 -10.79 0.13
C ASN A 177 13.73 -9.61 -0.71
N TRP A 178 13.41 -8.50 -0.05
CA TRP A 178 12.90 -7.27 -0.67
C TRP A 178 14.01 -6.37 -1.24
N ASN A 179 15.28 -6.68 -0.99
CA ASN A 179 16.45 -5.99 -1.57
C ASN A 179 16.84 -6.54 -2.95
N ASN A 180 15.97 -7.31 -3.60
CA ASN A 180 16.28 -7.88 -4.91
C ASN A 180 16.26 -6.79 -6.00
N PHE A 181 17.15 -6.92 -6.99
CA PHE A 181 17.21 -6.00 -8.13
C PHE A 181 15.89 -6.02 -8.91
N ASP A 182 15.39 -7.22 -9.17
CA ASP A 182 14.06 -7.46 -9.72
C ASP A 182 13.16 -8.12 -8.68
N LEU A 183 12.09 -7.42 -8.30
CA LEU A 183 11.03 -8.03 -7.51
C LEU A 183 10.36 -9.13 -8.33
N THR A 184 10.15 -10.29 -7.71
CA THR A 184 9.42 -11.40 -8.32
C THR A 184 7.95 -11.02 -8.52
N TYR A 185 7.27 -11.70 -9.45
CA TYR A 185 5.83 -11.55 -9.65
C TYR A 185 5.03 -11.70 -8.34
N ASN A 186 5.40 -12.66 -7.49
CA ASN A 186 4.73 -12.89 -6.20
C ASN A 186 4.95 -11.75 -5.20
N GLN A 187 6.14 -11.14 -5.16
CA GLN A 187 6.42 -9.98 -4.32
C GLN A 187 5.64 -8.75 -4.78
N ILE A 188 5.63 -8.49 -6.08
CA ILE A 188 4.85 -7.40 -6.67
C ILE A 188 3.37 -7.59 -6.34
N LYS A 189 2.83 -8.78 -6.63
CA LYS A 189 1.44 -9.13 -6.36
C LYS A 189 1.08 -8.97 -4.88
N TYR A 190 1.95 -9.44 -3.98
CA TYR A 190 1.76 -9.31 -2.54
C TYR A 190 1.71 -7.85 -2.09
N ALA A 191 2.70 -7.04 -2.50
CA ALA A 191 2.79 -5.62 -2.16
C ALA A 191 1.57 -4.81 -2.65
N CYS A 192 1.14 -5.09 -3.88
CA CYS A 192 -0.06 -4.49 -4.44
C CYS A 192 -1.33 -4.88 -3.69
N ILE A 193 -1.49 -6.17 -3.32
CA ILE A 193 -2.67 -6.61 -2.55
C ILE A 193 -2.70 -5.97 -1.17
N ASP A 194 -1.57 -5.93 -0.45
CA ASP A 194 -1.53 -5.35 0.90
C ASP A 194 -1.89 -3.85 0.91
N THR A 195 -1.41 -3.08 -0.07
CA THR A 195 -1.80 -1.66 -0.19
C THR A 195 -3.23 -1.47 -0.70
N TYR A 196 -3.68 -2.28 -1.66
CA TYR A 196 -5.03 -2.18 -2.21
C TYR A 196 -6.11 -2.50 -1.18
N VAL A 197 -5.96 -3.58 -0.41
CA VAL A 197 -6.95 -3.92 0.62
C VAL A 197 -6.96 -2.89 1.75
N SER A 198 -5.82 -2.26 2.07
CA SER A 198 -5.78 -1.14 3.01
C SER A 198 -6.63 0.04 2.52
N PHE A 199 -6.50 0.40 1.24
CA PHE A 199 -7.33 1.44 0.61
C PHE A 199 -8.82 1.07 0.62
N GLU A 200 -9.17 -0.16 0.22
CA GLU A 200 -10.57 -0.60 0.14
C GLU A 200 -11.24 -0.72 1.52
N ILE A 201 -10.50 -1.16 2.56
CA ILE A 201 -10.99 -1.18 3.95
C ILE A 201 -11.31 0.25 4.39
N ALA A 202 -10.41 1.21 4.17
CA ALA A 202 -10.68 2.61 4.50
C ALA A 202 -11.93 3.11 3.79
N ARG A 203 -12.03 2.89 2.47
CA ARG A 203 -13.16 3.30 1.65
C ARG A 203 -14.49 2.76 2.19
N LYS A 204 -14.55 1.47 2.54
CA LYS A 204 -15.75 0.82 3.09
C LYS A 204 -16.10 1.37 4.48
N LEU A 205 -15.13 1.47 5.38
CA LEU A 205 -15.36 1.98 6.74
C LEU A 205 -15.83 3.44 6.75
N ILE A 206 -15.21 4.32 5.95
CA ILE A 206 -15.64 5.72 5.82
C ILE A 206 -17.04 5.81 5.23
N SER A 207 -17.37 4.95 4.26
CA SER A 207 -18.73 4.88 3.72
C SER A 207 -19.76 4.53 4.80
N ILE A 208 -19.44 3.59 5.69
CA ILE A 208 -20.32 3.20 6.82
C ILE A 208 -20.38 4.32 7.87
N GLU A 209 -19.24 4.97 8.17
CA GLU A 209 -19.18 6.09 9.11
C GLU A 209 -20.09 7.24 8.64
N ARG A 210 -20.04 7.57 7.35
CA ARG A 210 -20.84 8.63 6.72
C ARG A 210 -22.32 8.27 6.55
N SER A 211 -22.67 7.00 6.33
CA SER A 211 -24.08 6.61 6.14
C SER A 211 -24.88 6.66 7.44
N GLY A 212 -24.23 6.57 8.60
CA GLY A 212 -24.90 6.60 9.91
C GLY A 212 -25.85 5.42 10.18
N ASN A 213 -25.95 4.46 9.25
CA ASN A 213 -26.92 3.38 9.31
C ASN A 213 -26.52 2.34 10.37
N ARG A 214 -27.37 2.13 11.38
CA ARG A 214 -27.10 1.25 12.51
C ARG A 214 -26.99 -0.22 12.08
N ALA A 215 -27.76 -0.63 11.07
CA ALA A 215 -27.74 -2.01 10.55
C ALA A 215 -26.38 -2.41 9.94
N ASP A 216 -25.71 -1.51 9.21
CA ASP A 216 -24.38 -1.78 8.62
C ASP A 216 -23.29 -1.99 9.68
N ARG A 217 -23.48 -1.45 10.91
CA ARG A 217 -22.55 -1.61 12.04
C ARG A 217 -22.70 -2.98 12.72
N ASP A 218 -23.91 -3.55 12.68
CA ASP A 218 -24.25 -4.80 13.35
C ASP A 218 -24.01 -6.05 12.47
N VAL A 219 -24.13 -5.93 11.13
CA VAL A 219 -23.94 -7.05 10.18
C VAL A 219 -22.50 -7.59 10.18
N LEU A 220 -21.48 -6.75 10.35
CA LEU A 220 -20.06 -7.16 10.40
C LEU A 220 -19.61 -7.60 11.81
N SER A 221 -20.58 -7.80 12.70
CA SER A 221 -20.37 -8.02 14.11
C SER A 221 -20.63 -9.47 14.55
N LEU A 222 -21.11 -10.31 13.63
CA LEU A 222 -21.29 -11.75 13.80
C LEU A 222 -19.94 -12.48 13.94
N PRO A 223 -19.85 -13.50 14.80
CA PRO A 223 -18.67 -14.34 14.89
C PRO A 223 -18.58 -15.19 13.62
N PHE A 224 -17.63 -14.84 12.75
CA PHE A 224 -17.04 -15.87 11.90
C PHE A 224 -16.04 -16.61 12.78
N GLU A 225 -16.50 -17.70 13.39
CA GLU A 225 -15.65 -18.68 14.06
C GLU A 225 -14.51 -19.17 13.15
#